data_AF-A0A9Q0KQA1-F1
#
_entry.id   AF-A0A9Q0KQA1-F1
#
_cell.length_a   1.000
_cell.length_b   1.000
_cell.length_c   1.000
_cell.angle_alpha   90.00
_cell.angle_beta   90.00
_cell.angle_gamma   90.00
#
_symmetry.space_group_name_H-M   'P 1'
#
loop_
_entity.id
_entity.type
_entity.pdbx_description
1 polymer ?
#
loop_
_entity_poly.entity_id
_entity_poly.type
_entity_poly.pdbx_seq_one_letter_code
_entity_poly.pdbx_strand_id
1 'polypeptide(L)'
;MCFVGLLIYCILPFLLSLLFSPFSSNAVGDDTLISLPPCFIPLSGYMKTGVTQNVGKWSSSASSNFQQNVEDDRMIAVVLSEEYAKLDGAVTRRLSNLAPIPHVPRINSYIPNVSEASLDHQRLLQRLNVYGLCEVKVSGDGNCQFRALSDQIYKSPDHHKYVRKEIVKQLKDNRPLYESYVPMKYKCYYKKMAKSGEWGDHLTLQAAADKFAAKICLLTSFRDTCFIEIMPLYQPPQRELWLSFWSEIHYNSLYANRDAPTQRKPRKKHWLF
;
A
#
# COMPACT_ATOMS: atom_id res chain seq x y z
N MET A 1 -12.36 12.45 -17.62
CA MET A 1 -11.23 12.39 -18.58
C MET A 1 -10.39 13.63 -18.26
N CYS A 2 -9.11 13.63 -17.89
CA CYS A 2 -8.00 12.69 -17.93
C CYS A 2 -7.16 12.88 -16.66
N PHE A 3 -7.01 11.83 -15.84
CA PHE A 3 -5.85 11.69 -14.93
C PHE A 3 -5.04 10.45 -15.31
N VAL A 4 -5.70 9.45 -15.90
CA VAL A 4 -5.10 8.16 -16.32
C VAL A 4 -4.02 8.31 -17.40
N GLY A 5 -4.10 9.34 -18.26
CA GLY A 5 -3.16 9.54 -19.37
C GLY A 5 -1.79 10.09 -18.96
N LEU A 6 -1.73 10.99 -17.96
CA LEU A 6 -0.46 11.53 -17.46
C LEU A 6 0.31 10.51 -16.59
N LEU A 7 -0.42 9.60 -15.94
CA LEU A 7 0.11 8.57 -15.03
C LEU A 7 1.07 7.56 -15.70
N ILE A 8 0.89 7.27 -17.00
CA ILE A 8 1.75 6.32 -17.73
C ILE A 8 3.02 7.00 -18.27
N TYR A 9 2.93 8.28 -18.67
CA TYR A 9 4.02 8.99 -19.32
C TYR A 9 5.17 9.40 -18.37
N CYS A 10 4.92 9.56 -17.07
CA CYS A 10 5.97 9.92 -16.11
C CYS A 10 6.78 8.72 -15.58
N ILE A 11 6.23 7.49 -15.63
CA ILE A 11 6.84 6.31 -14.99
C ILE A 11 7.69 5.48 -15.97
N LEU A 12 7.28 5.42 -17.25
CA LEU A 12 7.96 4.59 -18.25
C LEU A 12 9.44 4.99 -18.50
N PRO A 13 9.80 6.29 -18.57
CA PRO A 13 11.21 6.70 -18.70
C PRO A 13 12.03 6.41 -17.44
N PHE A 14 11.39 6.45 -16.26
CA PHE A 14 12.05 6.28 -14.97
C PHE A 14 12.40 4.82 -14.69
N LEU A 15 11.51 3.88 -15.04
CA LEU A 15 11.79 2.44 -14.97
C LEU A 15 12.92 2.01 -15.93
N LEU A 16 13.07 2.68 -17.07
CA LEU A 16 14.20 2.45 -17.99
C LEU A 16 15.53 2.98 -17.45
N SER A 17 15.53 4.15 -16.79
CA SER A 17 16.75 4.74 -16.20
C SER A 17 17.35 3.90 -15.05
N LEU A 18 16.53 3.07 -14.38
CA LEU A 18 16.98 2.13 -13.35
C LEU A 18 17.65 0.87 -13.89
N LEU A 19 17.60 0.62 -15.20
CA LEU A 19 18.33 -0.47 -15.86
C LEU A 19 19.73 -0.07 -16.30
N PHE A 20 20.01 1.23 -16.44
CA PHE A 20 21.28 1.74 -16.93
C PHE A 20 21.57 3.12 -16.33
N SER A 21 22.38 3.21 -15.26
CA SER A 21 23.51 4.15 -15.16
C SER A 21 24.13 4.21 -13.74
N PRO A 22 25.43 4.54 -13.64
CA PRO A 22 26.19 4.56 -12.39
C PRO A 22 26.24 5.94 -11.72
N PHE A 23 26.65 5.92 -10.44
CA PHE A 23 26.84 7.01 -9.49
C PHE A 23 27.64 8.22 -10.01
N SER A 24 27.20 9.45 -9.65
CA SER A 24 28.11 10.54 -9.24
C SER A 24 27.35 11.65 -8.48
N SER A 25 28.04 12.26 -7.52
CA SER A 25 27.57 13.14 -6.44
C SER A 25 27.72 14.64 -6.74
N ASN A 26 26.86 15.51 -6.17
CA ASN A 26 27.23 16.68 -5.32
C ASN A 26 26.19 17.84 -5.25
N ALA A 27 26.21 18.53 -4.08
CA ALA A 27 25.73 19.89 -3.70
C ALA A 27 24.20 20.14 -3.65
N VAL A 28 23.53 20.51 -2.54
CA VAL A 28 23.62 21.55 -1.48
C VAL A 28 23.06 22.93 -1.89
N GLY A 29 22.10 23.45 -1.08
CA GLY A 29 21.53 24.81 -1.09
C GLY A 29 20.02 24.77 -0.78
N ASP A 30 19.51 24.98 0.45
CA ASP A 30 19.46 26.11 1.40
C ASP A 30 18.05 26.79 1.40
N ASP A 31 17.70 27.33 2.56
CA ASP A 31 16.35 27.51 3.11
C ASP A 31 15.47 28.60 2.48
N THR A 32 14.15 28.51 2.67
CA THR A 32 13.33 29.68 3.09
C THR A 32 11.94 29.28 3.57
N LEU A 33 11.63 29.78 4.77
CA LEU A 33 10.39 29.64 5.53
C LEU A 33 9.28 30.54 4.98
N ILE A 34 8.05 30.03 4.87
CA ILE A 34 6.83 30.85 4.88
C ILE A 34 5.76 30.19 5.74
N SER A 35 5.31 30.95 6.74
CA SER A 35 4.25 30.70 7.71
C SER A 35 2.86 30.59 7.09
N LEU A 36 2.03 29.66 7.59
CA LEU A 36 0.57 29.64 7.41
C LEU A 36 -0.13 30.06 8.72
N PRO A 37 -1.24 30.81 8.68
CA PRO A 37 -2.08 31.02 9.84
C PRO A 37 -3.13 29.90 10.02
N PRO A 38 -3.61 29.67 11.26
CA PRO A 38 -4.57 28.61 11.58
C PRO A 38 -6.01 29.14 11.54
N CYS A 39 -6.97 28.28 11.18
CA CYS A 39 -8.37 28.50 11.54
C CYS A 39 -9.05 27.19 11.99
N PHE A 40 -9.60 27.27 13.19
CA PHE A 40 -10.38 26.30 13.95
C PHE A 40 -11.86 26.24 13.46
N ILE A 41 -12.42 25.02 13.44
CA ILE A 41 -13.76 24.44 13.80
C ILE A 41 -14.96 25.37 14.20
N PRO A 42 -16.24 24.91 14.42
CA PRO A 42 -16.95 23.63 14.10
C PRO A 42 -18.46 23.78 13.70
N LEU A 43 -19.16 22.63 13.60
CA LEU A 43 -20.55 22.29 14.04
C LEU A 43 -21.63 21.84 13.02
N SER A 44 -22.08 20.60 13.26
CA SER A 44 -23.47 20.10 13.45
C SER A 44 -24.50 20.11 12.31
N GLY A 45 -25.19 18.97 12.13
CA GLY A 45 -26.46 18.92 11.38
C GLY A 45 -27.04 17.53 11.05
N TYR A 46 -27.71 16.90 12.02
CA TYR A 46 -28.90 16.03 11.97
C TYR A 46 -29.35 15.23 10.71
N MET A 47 -29.53 13.92 10.95
CA MET A 47 -30.59 12.94 10.56
C MET A 47 -31.46 13.08 9.28
N LYS A 48 -31.61 11.98 8.51
CA LYS A 48 -32.80 11.08 8.54
C LYS A 48 -32.73 9.90 7.55
N THR A 49 -33.50 8.89 7.93
CA THR A 49 -33.75 7.55 7.40
C THR A 49 -34.47 7.48 6.04
N GLY A 50 -34.29 6.36 5.31
CA GLY A 50 -35.15 5.98 4.19
C GLY A 50 -34.84 4.58 3.66
N VAL A 51 -35.62 3.59 4.11
CA VAL A 51 -35.65 2.20 3.63
C VAL A 51 -36.52 2.12 2.37
N THR A 52 -36.07 1.39 1.35
CA THR A 52 -36.95 0.59 0.48
C THR A 52 -36.20 -0.63 -0.07
N GLN A 53 -36.77 -1.80 0.19
CA GLN A 53 -36.49 -3.06 -0.48
C GLN A 53 -37.13 -3.03 -1.87
N ASN A 54 -36.62 -3.78 -2.87
CA ASN A 54 -37.21 -5.07 -3.29
C ASN A 54 -36.65 -5.57 -4.64
N VAL A 55 -36.79 -6.89 -4.84
CA VAL A 55 -36.79 -7.71 -6.07
C VAL A 55 -35.46 -8.20 -6.66
N GLY A 56 -35.36 -9.53 -6.78
CA GLY A 56 -34.57 -10.19 -7.82
C GLY A 56 -33.90 -11.50 -7.44
N LYS A 57 -34.66 -12.56 -7.06
CA LYS A 57 -34.17 -13.94 -7.15
C LYS A 57 -34.13 -14.33 -8.63
N TRP A 58 -32.95 -14.66 -9.15
CA TRP A 58 -32.81 -15.50 -10.33
C TRP A 58 -31.66 -16.48 -10.12
N SER A 59 -32.02 -17.76 -10.17
CA SER A 59 -31.11 -18.88 -10.12
C SER A 59 -30.39 -19.01 -11.46
N SER A 60 -29.07 -19.14 -11.44
CA SER A 60 -28.33 -19.72 -12.56
C SER A 60 -27.17 -20.53 -12.04
N SER A 61 -27.33 -21.84 -12.15
CA SER A 61 -26.36 -22.90 -11.98
C SER A 61 -25.20 -22.76 -12.98
N ALA A 62 -24.06 -22.27 -12.49
CA ALA A 62 -22.73 -22.45 -13.12
C ALA A 62 -21.65 -21.95 -12.14
N SER A 63 -21.38 -22.67 -11.03
CA SER A 63 -20.44 -22.16 -10.00
C SER A 63 -19.65 -23.23 -9.26
N SER A 64 -19.34 -24.37 -9.88
CA SER A 64 -18.51 -25.40 -9.20
C SER A 64 -17.00 -25.21 -9.40
N ASN A 65 -16.52 -24.72 -10.56
CA ASN A 65 -15.08 -24.70 -10.85
C ASN A 65 -14.33 -23.40 -10.50
N PHE A 66 -15.00 -22.25 -10.46
CA PHE A 66 -14.36 -20.98 -10.05
C PHE A 66 -14.33 -20.79 -8.53
N GLN A 67 -15.23 -21.46 -7.80
CA GLN A 67 -15.38 -21.28 -6.37
C GLN A 67 -14.37 -22.10 -5.57
N GLN A 68 -14.00 -23.29 -6.07
CA GLN A 68 -12.96 -24.14 -5.48
C GLN A 68 -11.57 -23.47 -5.53
N ASN A 69 -11.20 -22.86 -6.65
CA ASN A 69 -9.88 -22.24 -6.84
C ASN A 69 -9.62 -21.08 -5.85
N VAL A 70 -10.66 -20.31 -5.55
CA VAL A 70 -10.56 -19.15 -4.64
C VAL A 70 -10.52 -19.56 -3.17
N GLU A 71 -11.16 -20.69 -2.83
CA GLU A 71 -11.15 -21.20 -1.45
C GLU A 71 -9.83 -21.90 -1.12
N ASP A 72 -9.24 -22.61 -2.09
CA ASP A 72 -7.90 -23.20 -1.97
C ASP A 72 -6.83 -22.11 -1.82
N ASP A 73 -6.87 -21.07 -2.65
CA ASP A 73 -6.00 -19.89 -2.54
C ASP A 73 -6.14 -19.21 -1.17
N ARG A 74 -7.35 -19.18 -0.62
CA ARG A 74 -7.63 -18.62 0.70
C ARG A 74 -7.04 -19.48 1.81
N MET A 75 -7.17 -20.79 1.73
CA MET A 75 -6.63 -21.71 2.73
C MET A 75 -5.09 -21.61 2.76
N ILE A 76 -4.45 -21.66 1.58
CA ILE A 76 -3.00 -21.48 1.44
C ILE A 76 -2.57 -20.13 2.02
N ALA A 77 -3.30 -19.05 1.71
CA ALA A 77 -3.03 -17.74 2.27
C ALA A 77 -3.09 -17.74 3.80
N VAL A 78 -4.12 -18.31 4.41
CA VAL A 78 -4.25 -18.38 5.88
C VAL A 78 -3.06 -19.10 6.51
N VAL A 79 -2.71 -20.30 6.01
CA VAL A 79 -1.60 -21.11 6.53
C VAL A 79 -0.27 -20.37 6.45
N LEU A 80 0.06 -19.80 5.28
CA LEU A 80 1.28 -19.02 5.11
C LEU A 80 1.31 -17.83 6.08
N SER A 81 0.18 -17.15 6.25
CA SER A 81 0.12 -15.99 7.12
C SER A 81 0.40 -16.33 8.59
N GLU A 82 -0.07 -17.47 9.09
CA GLU A 82 0.13 -17.90 10.48
C GLU A 82 1.57 -18.33 10.76
N GLU A 83 2.20 -19.00 9.79
CA GLU A 83 3.58 -19.44 9.88
C GLU A 83 4.55 -18.24 9.96
N TYR A 84 4.36 -17.25 9.09
CA TYR A 84 5.28 -16.10 9.01
C TYR A 84 5.11 -15.06 10.10
N ALA A 85 3.95 -14.97 10.75
CA ALA A 85 3.74 -14.03 11.85
C ALA A 85 4.69 -14.28 13.05
N LYS A 86 5.26 -15.48 13.17
CA LYS A 86 6.19 -15.86 14.25
C LYS A 86 7.63 -15.37 14.03
N LEU A 87 7.93 -14.78 12.88
CA LEU A 87 9.29 -14.38 12.49
C LEU A 87 9.52 -12.85 12.55
N ASP A 88 8.49 -12.05 12.88
CA ASP A 88 8.57 -10.59 12.86
C ASP A 88 9.31 -10.02 14.08
N GLY A 89 10.25 -9.11 13.82
CA GLY A 89 10.89 -8.32 14.88
C GLY A 89 12.30 -7.79 14.54
N ALA A 90 12.94 -8.30 13.49
CA ALA A 90 14.28 -7.84 13.11
C ALA A 90 14.30 -6.38 12.62
N VAL A 91 13.30 -5.98 11.83
CA VAL A 91 13.16 -4.60 11.34
C VAL A 91 12.77 -3.66 12.49
N THR A 92 11.85 -4.09 13.35
CA THR A 92 11.42 -3.37 14.56
C THR A 92 12.59 -2.97 15.44
N ARG A 93 13.51 -3.91 15.72
CA ARG A 93 14.72 -3.65 16.50
C ARG A 93 15.66 -2.63 15.84
N ARG A 94 15.69 -2.55 14.51
CA ARG A 94 16.55 -1.62 13.77
C ARG A 94 15.99 -0.20 13.73
N LEU A 95 14.67 -0.07 13.82
CA LEU A 95 13.96 1.21 13.76
C LEU A 95 13.46 1.68 15.14
N SER A 96 13.88 1.04 16.23
CA SER A 96 13.44 1.37 17.60
C SER A 96 13.75 2.80 18.03
N ASN A 97 14.72 3.46 17.38
CA ASN A 97 15.13 4.83 17.69
C ASN A 97 14.34 5.89 16.91
N LEU A 98 13.48 5.47 15.97
CA LEU A 98 12.59 6.38 15.26
C LEU A 98 11.28 6.53 16.03
N ALA A 99 10.87 7.78 16.27
CA ALA A 99 9.53 8.08 16.75
C ALA A 99 8.53 7.95 15.58
N PRO A 100 7.57 7.02 15.62
CA PRO A 100 6.55 6.93 14.58
C PRO A 100 5.61 8.12 14.64
N ILE A 101 5.22 8.61 13.46
CA ILE A 101 4.14 9.58 13.32
C ILE A 101 2.83 8.80 13.13
N PRO A 102 1.78 9.10 13.94
CA PRO A 102 0.48 8.48 13.77
C PRO A 102 -0.11 8.75 12.37
N HIS A 103 -0.66 7.71 11.78
CA HIS A 103 -1.29 7.78 10.48
C HIS A 103 -2.65 8.50 10.50
N VAL A 104 -2.87 9.40 9.53
CA VAL A 104 -4.19 9.96 9.22
C VAL A 104 -4.65 9.43 7.85
N PRO A 105 -5.74 8.64 7.78
CA PRO A 105 -6.23 8.10 6.52
C PRO A 105 -6.62 9.19 5.52
N ARG A 106 -6.21 9.01 4.26
CA ARG A 106 -6.51 9.94 3.16
C ARG A 106 -6.52 9.22 1.81
N ILE A 107 -7.21 9.81 0.84
CA ILE A 107 -7.07 9.39 -0.56
C ILE A 107 -5.92 10.16 -1.22
N ASN A 108 -5.27 9.57 -2.22
CA ASN A 108 -4.20 10.25 -2.96
C ASN A 108 -4.79 11.41 -3.78
N SER A 109 -4.19 12.60 -3.67
CA SER A 109 -4.63 13.82 -4.37
C SER A 109 -3.54 14.46 -5.22
N TYR A 110 -2.29 14.00 -5.10
CA TYR A 110 -1.12 14.62 -5.71
C TYR A 110 -0.19 13.56 -6.33
N ILE A 111 0.50 13.93 -7.40
CA ILE A 111 1.55 13.13 -8.03
C ILE A 111 2.75 14.07 -8.20
N PRO A 112 3.90 13.78 -7.57
CA PRO A 112 5.09 14.62 -7.68
C PRO A 112 5.71 14.59 -9.06
N ASN A 113 6.53 15.60 -9.34
CA ASN A 113 7.30 15.66 -10.58
C ASN A 113 8.53 14.72 -10.53
N VAL A 114 9.14 14.48 -11.69
CA VAL A 114 10.21 13.48 -11.86
C VAL A 114 11.50 13.84 -11.09
N SER A 115 11.83 15.12 -11.01
CA SER A 115 13.05 15.60 -10.31
C SER A 115 12.92 15.39 -8.81
N GLU A 116 11.76 15.75 -8.24
CA GLU A 116 11.44 15.53 -6.83
C GLU A 116 11.45 14.04 -6.48
N ALA A 117 10.86 13.20 -7.34
CA ALA A 117 10.83 11.75 -7.15
C ALA A 117 12.24 11.12 -7.04
N SER A 118 13.20 11.67 -7.79
CA SER A 118 14.59 11.17 -7.82
C SER A 118 15.34 11.46 -6.52
N LEU A 119 15.24 12.70 -6.03
CA LEU A 119 15.83 13.12 -4.76
C LEU A 119 15.20 12.38 -3.57
N ASP A 120 13.89 12.16 -3.65
CA ASP A 120 13.14 11.40 -2.67
C ASP A 120 13.60 9.94 -2.59
N HIS A 121 13.80 9.30 -3.74
CA HIS A 121 14.32 7.94 -3.79
C HIS A 121 15.72 7.84 -3.19
N GLN A 122 16.62 8.77 -3.55
CA GLN A 122 17.98 8.78 -2.99
C GLN A 122 17.97 8.92 -1.47
N ARG A 123 17.09 9.77 -0.93
CA ARG A 123 16.93 9.94 0.51
C ARG A 123 16.43 8.67 1.19
N LEU A 124 15.49 7.95 0.56
CA LEU A 124 15.05 6.65 1.05
C LEU A 124 16.18 5.62 1.04
N LEU A 125 16.95 5.53 -0.05
CA LEU A 125 18.10 4.60 -0.15
C LEU A 125 19.15 4.86 0.94
N GLN A 126 19.42 6.12 1.26
CA GLN A 126 20.30 6.48 2.36
C GLN A 126 19.75 6.00 3.71
N ARG A 127 18.45 6.19 3.97
CA ARG A 127 17.79 5.69 5.20
C ARG A 127 17.86 4.17 5.30
N LEU A 128 17.56 3.47 4.21
CA LEU A 128 17.65 2.01 4.15
C LEU A 128 19.05 1.52 4.52
N ASN A 129 20.10 2.16 3.99
CA ASN A 129 21.47 1.83 4.32
C ASN A 129 21.79 2.07 5.80
N VAL A 130 21.41 3.23 6.35
CA VAL A 130 21.63 3.59 7.77
C VAL A 130 21.00 2.57 8.71
N TYR A 131 19.79 2.08 8.40
CA TYR A 131 19.09 1.11 9.25
C TYR A 131 19.43 -0.36 8.93
N GLY A 132 20.24 -0.62 7.90
CA GLY A 132 20.59 -1.97 7.45
C GLY A 132 19.37 -2.75 6.94
N LEU A 133 18.55 -2.06 6.15
CA LEU A 133 17.32 -2.58 5.55
C LEU A 133 17.47 -2.66 4.03
N CYS A 134 16.70 -3.54 3.42
CA CYS A 134 16.66 -3.72 1.97
C CYS A 134 15.22 -3.86 1.48
N GLU A 135 15.00 -3.39 0.26
CA GLU A 135 13.73 -3.53 -0.42
C GLU A 135 13.67 -4.81 -1.25
N VAL A 136 12.58 -5.54 -1.12
CA VAL A 136 12.12 -6.49 -2.13
C VAL A 136 11.28 -5.71 -3.14
N LYS A 137 11.87 -5.50 -4.31
CA LYS A 137 11.25 -4.73 -5.39
C LYS A 137 10.04 -5.49 -5.95
N VAL A 138 8.90 -4.81 -5.98
CA VAL A 138 7.70 -5.28 -6.69
C VAL A 138 7.53 -4.52 -8.01
N SER A 139 6.69 -5.03 -8.91
CA SER A 139 6.38 -4.33 -10.16
C SER A 139 5.82 -2.92 -9.87
N GLY A 140 6.36 -1.90 -10.56
CA GLY A 140 5.87 -0.52 -10.53
C GLY A 140 4.59 -0.32 -11.33
N ASP A 141 3.61 -1.20 -11.15
CA ASP A 141 2.27 -1.06 -11.69
C ASP A 141 1.32 -0.49 -10.63
N GLY A 142 0.08 -0.17 -11.00
CA GLY A 142 -0.94 0.26 -10.04
C GLY A 142 -1.36 -0.80 -9.02
N ASN A 143 -0.64 -1.93 -8.92
CA ASN A 143 -0.82 -2.95 -7.89
C ASN A 143 0.31 -2.95 -6.85
N CYS A 144 1.32 -2.07 -6.95
CA CYS A 144 2.52 -2.09 -6.11
C CYS A 144 2.21 -2.20 -4.61
N GLN A 145 1.27 -1.40 -4.08
CA GLN A 145 0.87 -1.44 -2.67
C GLN A 145 0.35 -2.83 -2.26
N PHE A 146 -0.53 -3.42 -3.07
CA PHE A 146 -1.10 -4.75 -2.80
C PHE A 146 -0.08 -5.87 -2.98
N ARG A 147 0.90 -5.70 -3.89
CA ARG A 147 2.01 -6.64 -4.07
C ARG A 147 2.97 -6.59 -2.88
N ALA A 148 3.29 -5.41 -2.38
CA ALA A 148 4.16 -5.24 -1.23
C ALA A 148 3.51 -5.80 0.05
N LEU A 149 2.21 -5.56 0.26
CA LEU A 149 1.43 -6.20 1.32
C LEU A 149 1.39 -7.72 1.17
N SER A 150 1.12 -8.22 -0.04
CA SER A 150 1.14 -9.65 -0.34
C SER A 150 2.49 -10.29 -0.03
N ASP A 151 3.58 -9.61 -0.38
CA ASP A 151 4.93 -10.07 -0.09
C ASP A 151 5.20 -10.12 1.43
N GLN A 152 4.82 -9.10 2.19
CA GLN A 152 5.00 -9.13 3.65
C GLN A 152 4.18 -10.25 4.33
N ILE A 153 2.93 -10.46 3.89
CA ILE A 153 1.99 -11.42 4.50
C ILE A 153 2.29 -12.87 4.07
N TYR A 154 2.59 -13.09 2.77
CA TYR A 154 2.69 -14.43 2.17
C TYR A 154 4.09 -14.77 1.63
N LYS A 155 5.08 -13.89 1.82
CA LYS A 155 6.43 -13.99 1.23
C LYS A 155 6.41 -14.17 -0.30
N SER A 156 5.37 -13.61 -0.92
CA SER A 156 5.15 -13.65 -2.36
C SER A 156 4.27 -12.49 -2.82
N PRO A 157 4.66 -11.73 -3.85
CA PRO A 157 3.83 -10.67 -4.42
C PRO A 157 2.67 -11.19 -5.28
N ASP A 158 2.58 -12.51 -5.52
CA ASP A 158 1.64 -13.10 -6.48
C ASP A 158 0.19 -13.14 -5.96
N HIS A 159 -0.02 -13.09 -4.64
CA HIS A 159 -1.35 -13.07 -4.02
C HIS A 159 -1.97 -11.66 -3.93
N HIS A 160 -1.40 -10.67 -4.61
CA HIS A 160 -1.88 -9.27 -4.58
C HIS A 160 -3.35 -9.09 -4.96
N LYS A 161 -3.90 -9.97 -5.81
CA LYS A 161 -5.33 -9.96 -6.18
C LYS A 161 -6.22 -10.33 -4.99
N TYR A 162 -5.81 -11.34 -4.22
CA TYR A 162 -6.50 -11.76 -3.00
C TYR A 162 -6.43 -10.64 -1.95
N VAL A 163 -5.24 -10.07 -1.73
CA VAL A 163 -5.05 -8.93 -0.81
C VAL A 163 -5.97 -7.77 -1.17
N ARG A 164 -6.00 -7.35 -2.45
CA ARG A 164 -6.91 -6.28 -2.92
C ARG A 164 -8.36 -6.62 -2.64
N LYS A 165 -8.79 -7.86 -2.94
CA LYS A 165 -10.18 -8.30 -2.72
C LYS A 165 -10.57 -8.19 -1.25
N GLU A 166 -9.72 -8.65 -0.33
CA GLU A 166 -9.99 -8.60 1.11
C GLU A 166 -10.01 -7.17 1.66
N ILE A 167 -9.12 -6.29 1.19
CA ILE A 167 -9.11 -4.86 1.54
C ILE A 167 -10.38 -4.16 1.04
N VAL A 168 -10.78 -4.41 -0.21
CA VAL A 168 -12.00 -3.81 -0.77
C VAL A 168 -13.26 -4.33 -0.06
N LYS A 169 -13.25 -5.61 0.36
CA LYS A 169 -14.31 -6.17 1.20
C LYS A 169 -14.37 -5.46 2.56
N GLN A 170 -13.22 -5.25 3.21
CA GLN A 170 -13.12 -4.50 4.47
C GLN A 170 -13.71 -3.09 4.34
N LEU A 171 -13.32 -2.35 3.29
CA LEU A 171 -13.85 -1.01 2.98
C LEU A 171 -15.38 -1.05 2.79
N LYS A 172 -15.87 -2.01 2.01
CA LYS A 172 -17.31 -2.13 1.71
C LYS A 172 -18.13 -2.46 2.95
N ASP A 173 -17.69 -3.43 3.75
CA ASP A 173 -18.46 -3.99 4.86
C ASP A 173 -18.40 -3.11 6.11
N ASN A 174 -17.34 -2.30 6.27
CA ASN A 174 -17.14 -1.42 7.43
C ASN A 174 -17.12 0.07 7.05
N ARG A 175 -18.02 0.47 6.14
CA ARG A 175 -18.15 1.84 5.61
C ARG A 175 -18.04 2.97 6.65
N PRO A 176 -18.70 2.92 7.83
CA PRO A 176 -18.65 4.03 8.79
C PRO A 176 -17.24 4.40 9.25
N LEU A 177 -16.27 3.48 9.14
CA LEU A 177 -14.88 3.71 9.55
C LEU A 177 -14.09 4.57 8.56
N TYR A 178 -14.51 4.59 7.29
CA TYR A 178 -13.67 5.09 6.20
C TYR A 178 -14.34 6.22 5.40
N GLU A 179 -15.67 6.30 5.40
CA GLU A 179 -16.41 7.18 4.50
C GLU A 179 -16.06 8.66 4.68
N SER A 180 -15.82 9.13 5.91
CA SER A 180 -15.49 10.53 6.20
C SER A 180 -14.20 11.01 5.52
N TYR A 181 -13.30 10.09 5.15
CA TYR A 181 -12.03 10.40 4.48
C TYR A 181 -12.15 10.46 2.95
N VAL A 182 -13.33 10.13 2.40
CA VAL A 182 -13.55 10.02 0.96
C VAL A 182 -14.41 11.19 0.47
N PRO A 183 -13.85 12.17 -0.28
CA PRO A 183 -14.58 13.35 -0.74
C PRO A 183 -15.54 13.08 -1.92
N MET A 184 -15.74 11.82 -2.29
CA MET A 184 -16.62 11.38 -3.37
C MET A 184 -17.66 10.39 -2.84
N LYS A 185 -18.65 10.03 -3.67
CA LYS A 185 -19.60 8.96 -3.32
C LYS A 185 -18.83 7.69 -2.93
N TYR A 186 -18.95 7.24 -1.68
CA TYR A 186 -18.18 6.12 -1.14
C TYR A 186 -18.30 4.84 -1.98
N LYS A 187 -19.50 4.59 -2.52
CA LYS A 187 -19.76 3.48 -3.45
C LYS A 187 -18.91 3.51 -4.71
N CYS A 188 -18.62 4.70 -5.23
CA CYS A 188 -17.73 4.88 -6.38
C CYS A 188 -16.28 4.58 -6.00
N TYR A 189 -15.85 5.01 -4.81
CA TYR A 189 -14.50 4.80 -4.31
C TYR A 189 -14.13 3.31 -4.22
N TYR A 190 -14.87 2.50 -3.44
CA TYR A 190 -14.48 1.08 -3.29
C TYR A 190 -14.66 0.28 -4.59
N LYS A 191 -15.59 0.68 -5.47
CA LYS A 191 -15.73 0.07 -6.81
C LYS A 191 -14.56 0.41 -7.73
N LYS A 192 -14.01 1.63 -7.63
CA LYS A 192 -12.79 2.02 -8.32
C LYS A 192 -11.62 1.19 -7.79
N MET A 193 -11.47 1.11 -6.46
CA MET A 193 -10.41 0.36 -5.79
C MET A 193 -10.44 -1.15 -6.08
N ALA A 194 -11.62 -1.70 -6.39
CA ALA A 194 -11.77 -3.09 -6.83
C ALA A 194 -11.09 -3.41 -8.17
N LYS A 195 -10.82 -2.42 -9.01
CA LYS A 195 -10.22 -2.63 -10.34
C LYS A 195 -8.74 -2.96 -10.21
N SER A 196 -8.30 -4.01 -10.90
CA SER A 196 -6.87 -4.31 -11.02
C SER A 196 -6.13 -3.14 -11.66
N GLY A 197 -4.97 -2.77 -11.11
CA GLY A 197 -4.20 -1.61 -11.54
C GLY A 197 -4.71 -0.26 -11.01
N GLU A 198 -5.80 -0.22 -10.23
CA GLU A 198 -6.15 0.99 -9.48
C GLU A 198 -5.19 1.14 -8.30
N TRP A 199 -4.59 2.33 -8.18
CA TRP A 199 -3.57 2.62 -7.18
C TRP A 199 -4.18 2.61 -5.79
N GLY A 200 -3.49 1.97 -4.84
CA GLY A 200 -3.83 2.07 -3.43
C GLY A 200 -3.46 3.44 -2.85
N ASP A 201 -4.09 3.78 -1.74
CA ASP A 201 -3.89 5.03 -1.00
C ASP A 201 -3.67 4.75 0.49
N HIS A 202 -3.66 5.81 1.31
CA HIS A 202 -3.52 5.68 2.75
C HIS A 202 -4.73 4.98 3.40
N LEU A 203 -5.93 5.14 2.82
CA LEU A 203 -7.15 4.52 3.31
C LEU A 203 -7.15 3.00 3.06
N THR A 204 -6.59 2.53 1.95
CA THR A 204 -6.39 1.08 1.72
C THR A 204 -5.36 0.46 2.63
N LEU A 205 -4.35 1.22 3.09
CA LEU A 205 -3.42 0.74 4.12
C LEU A 205 -4.13 0.61 5.48
N GLN A 206 -4.95 1.58 5.88
CA GLN A 206 -5.75 1.47 7.09
C GLN A 206 -6.68 0.24 7.03
N ALA A 207 -7.39 0.06 5.92
CA ALA A 207 -8.24 -1.11 5.73
C ALA A 207 -7.44 -2.42 5.70
N ALA A 208 -6.21 -2.44 5.19
CA ALA A 208 -5.34 -3.61 5.26
C ALA A 208 -4.95 -3.93 6.72
N ALA A 209 -4.55 -2.91 7.50
CA ALA A 209 -4.22 -3.06 8.91
C ALA A 209 -5.39 -3.67 9.69
N ASP A 210 -6.59 -3.11 9.51
CA ASP A 210 -7.81 -3.60 10.15
C ASP A 210 -8.15 -5.03 9.70
N LYS A 211 -8.06 -5.32 8.39
CA LYS A 211 -8.45 -6.61 7.83
C LYS A 211 -7.53 -7.76 8.25
N PHE A 212 -6.23 -7.51 8.31
CA PHE A 212 -5.22 -8.54 8.57
C PHE A 212 -4.70 -8.54 10.02
N ALA A 213 -5.32 -7.76 10.91
CA ALA A 213 -4.86 -7.55 12.28
C ALA A 213 -3.37 -7.21 12.32
N ALA A 214 -2.94 -6.29 11.44
CA ALA A 214 -1.55 -6.04 11.19
C ALA A 214 -1.20 -4.58 11.46
N LYS A 215 -0.15 -4.34 12.24
CA LYS A 215 0.49 -3.03 12.31
C LYS A 215 1.28 -2.84 11.02
N ILE A 216 1.07 -1.74 10.31
CA ILE A 216 1.83 -1.42 9.10
C ILE A 216 2.79 -0.27 9.41
N CYS A 217 4.06 -0.51 9.12
CA CYS A 217 5.16 0.40 9.32
C CYS A 217 5.68 0.89 7.96
N LEU A 218 5.62 2.19 7.72
CA LEU A 218 6.13 2.80 6.48
C LEU A 218 7.41 3.58 6.76
N LEU A 219 8.52 3.16 6.13
CA LEU A 219 9.70 4.01 6.00
C LEU A 219 9.55 4.84 4.71
N THR A 220 9.37 6.15 4.85
CA THR A 220 9.05 6.99 3.70
C THR A 220 10.29 7.68 3.12
N SER A 221 10.16 8.22 1.91
CA SER A 221 11.11 9.19 1.40
C SER A 221 10.98 10.55 2.07
N PHE A 222 9.85 10.98 2.64
CA PHE A 222 9.60 12.38 3.05
C PHE A 222 10.59 12.93 4.06
N ARG A 223 10.90 14.23 3.97
CA ARG A 223 11.86 14.89 4.87
C ARG A 223 11.38 14.83 6.32
N ASP A 224 10.15 15.28 6.58
CA ASP A 224 9.62 15.46 7.92
C ASP A 224 8.81 14.26 8.44
N THR A 225 8.34 13.39 7.53
CA THR A 225 7.48 12.24 7.84
C THR A 225 8.18 10.91 7.55
N CYS A 226 9.38 10.73 8.10
CA CYS A 226 10.25 9.59 7.77
C CYS A 226 9.68 8.22 8.14
N PHE A 227 8.89 8.14 9.21
CA PHE A 227 8.35 6.90 9.74
C PHE A 227 6.88 7.07 10.12
N ILE A 228 6.01 6.29 9.48
CA ILE A 228 4.57 6.31 9.73
C ILE A 228 4.15 4.95 10.26
N GLU A 229 3.36 4.96 11.32
CA GLU A 229 2.76 3.76 11.89
C GLU A 229 1.24 3.77 11.69
N ILE A 230 0.72 2.65 11.20
CA ILE A 230 -0.70 2.42 10.97
C ILE A 230 -1.12 1.26 11.86
N MET A 231 -1.93 1.56 12.86
CA MET A 231 -2.47 0.58 13.79
C MET A 231 -3.87 0.14 13.36
N PRO A 232 -4.22 -1.14 13.53
CA PRO A 232 -5.61 -1.58 13.42
C PRO A 232 -6.50 -0.84 14.44
N LEU A 233 -7.68 -0.41 14.03
CA LEU A 233 -8.54 0.49 14.84
C LEU A 233 -9.22 -0.20 16.04
N TYR A 234 -9.58 -1.48 15.93
CA TYR A 234 -10.47 -2.15 16.90
C TYR A 234 -9.95 -3.50 17.40
N GLN A 235 -8.68 -3.80 17.18
CA GLN A 235 -8.06 -5.04 17.64
C GLN A 235 -6.56 -4.85 17.81
N PRO A 236 -5.90 -5.58 18.72
CA PRO A 236 -4.45 -5.54 18.83
C PRO A 236 -3.81 -6.12 17.56
N PRO A 237 -2.66 -5.58 17.10
CA PRO A 237 -1.93 -6.17 16.00
C PRO A 237 -1.39 -7.56 16.39
N GLN A 238 -1.57 -8.52 15.49
CA GLN A 238 -1.04 -9.88 15.60
C GLN A 238 0.27 -10.06 14.81
N ARG A 239 0.65 -9.08 14.00
CA ARG A 239 1.85 -9.08 13.14
C ARG A 239 2.27 -7.66 12.76
N GLU A 240 3.49 -7.51 12.24
CA GLU A 240 4.02 -6.22 11.77
C GLU A 240 4.45 -6.31 10.30
N LEU A 241 3.86 -5.46 9.44
CA LEU A 241 4.22 -5.41 8.02
C LEU A 241 5.08 -4.19 7.76
N TRP A 242 6.22 -4.39 7.12
CA TRP A 242 7.19 -3.35 6.84
C TRP A 242 7.20 -3.03 5.35
N LEU A 243 6.91 -1.76 5.02
CA LEU A 243 6.92 -1.26 3.65
C LEU A 243 7.84 -0.05 3.56
N SER A 244 8.41 0.14 2.38
CA SER A 244 8.97 1.43 2.00
C SER A 244 7.99 2.18 1.11
N PHE A 245 7.99 3.50 1.20
CA PHE A 245 7.10 4.36 0.43
C PHE A 245 7.86 5.57 -0.10
N TRP A 246 8.04 5.66 -1.42
CA TRP A 246 8.74 6.80 -2.00
C TRP A 246 7.87 7.61 -2.93
N SER A 247 8.05 8.93 -2.81
CA SER A 247 7.54 9.94 -3.73
C SER A 247 6.01 9.87 -3.92
N GLU A 248 5.24 9.50 -2.90
CA GLU A 248 3.79 9.28 -2.98
C GLU A 248 3.29 8.23 -4.00
N ILE A 249 4.18 7.56 -4.73
CA ILE A 249 3.83 6.82 -5.95
C ILE A 249 4.09 5.32 -5.87
N HIS A 250 5.01 4.85 -5.04
CA HIS A 250 5.44 3.46 -5.10
C HIS A 250 5.77 2.86 -3.75
N TYR A 251 5.36 1.60 -3.59
CA TYR A 251 5.57 0.79 -2.39
C TYR A 251 6.46 -0.39 -2.73
N ASN A 252 7.46 -0.66 -1.88
CA ASN A 252 8.16 -1.94 -1.87
C ASN A 252 8.00 -2.61 -0.49
N SER A 253 8.25 -3.91 -0.48
CA SER A 253 8.30 -4.70 0.75
C SER A 253 9.68 -4.52 1.40
N LEU A 254 9.71 -4.36 2.72
CA LEU A 254 10.92 -4.00 3.46
C LEU A 254 11.36 -5.14 4.40
N TYR A 255 12.66 -5.45 4.35
CA TYR A 255 13.26 -6.51 5.16
C TYR A 255 14.56 -6.03 5.80
N ALA A 256 14.96 -6.66 6.90
CA ALA A 256 16.35 -6.58 7.34
C ALA A 256 17.27 -7.26 6.31
N ASN A 257 18.48 -6.75 6.11
CA ASN A 257 19.41 -7.22 5.07
C ASN A 257 19.66 -8.74 5.04
N ARG A 258 19.45 -9.46 6.14
CA ARG A 258 19.67 -10.91 6.25
C ARG A 258 18.41 -11.75 6.09
N ASP A 259 17.25 -11.12 6.13
CA ASP A 259 15.94 -11.79 6.19
C ASP A 259 15.16 -11.64 4.88
N ALA A 260 15.72 -10.92 3.90
CA ALA A 260 15.08 -10.74 2.61
C ALA A 260 14.97 -12.08 1.86
N PRO A 261 13.79 -12.44 1.34
CA PRO A 261 13.64 -13.62 0.53
C PRO A 261 14.55 -13.54 -0.70
N THR A 262 15.20 -14.66 -1.02
CA THR A 262 16.04 -14.76 -2.22
C THR A 262 15.18 -14.42 -3.44
N GLN A 263 15.58 -13.42 -4.24
CA GLN A 263 14.77 -12.98 -5.37
C GLN A 263 14.47 -14.16 -6.30
N ARG A 264 13.19 -14.52 -6.39
CA ARG A 264 12.72 -15.57 -7.30
C ARG A 264 12.96 -15.06 -8.72
N LYS A 265 13.83 -15.73 -9.48
CA LYS A 265 14.01 -15.45 -10.91
C LYS A 265 12.63 -15.52 -11.59
N PRO A 266 12.27 -14.59 -12.50
CA PRO A 266 11.01 -14.66 -13.21
C PRO A 266 10.87 -16.04 -13.88
N ARG A 267 9.79 -16.77 -13.61
CA ARG A 267 9.52 -18.01 -14.34
C ARG A 267 9.36 -17.63 -15.82
N LYS A 268 10.33 -18.02 -16.66
CA LYS A 268 10.22 -17.89 -18.11
C LYS A 268 8.94 -18.62 -18.54
N LYS A 269 7.91 -17.87 -18.94
CA LYS A 269 6.75 -18.46 -19.60
C LYS A 269 7.25 -19.02 -20.92
N HIS A 270 7.36 -20.35 -21.02
CA HIS A 270 7.55 -21.00 -22.30
C HIS A 270 6.27 -20.78 -23.09
N TRP A 271 6.37 -19.98 -24.15
CA TRP A 271 5.35 -19.93 -25.18
C TRP A 271 5.50 -21.23 -25.97
N LEU A 272 4.59 -22.17 -25.77
CA LEU A 272 4.39 -23.24 -26.74
C LEU A 272 3.60 -22.61 -27.89
N PHE A 273 4.27 -22.47 -29.04
CA PHE A 273 3.65 -22.17 -30.32
C PHE A 273 2.89 -23.40 -30.83
#